data_AF-A0A924K569-F1
#
_entry.id   AF-A0A924K569-F1
#
_cell.length_a   1.000
_cell.length_b   1.000
_cell.length_c   1.000
_cell.angle_alpha   90.00
_cell.angle_beta   90.00
_cell.angle_gamma   90.00
#
_symmetry.space_group_name_H-M   'P 1'
#
loop_
_entity.id
_entity.type
_entity.pdbx_description
1 polymer ?
#
loop_
_entity_poly.entity_id
_entity_poly.type
_entity_poly.pdbx_seq_one_letter_code
_entity_poly.pdbx_strand_id
1 'polypeptide(L)' 'MKLSISRYDPDRDKQPYLQDYEIELVPTDHMLLDVLLRVKAQDNTLSFRKSCREGVCGSHAMNINGRNGLA' A
#
# COMPACT_ATOMS: atom_id res chain seq x y z
N MET A 1 -8.54 1.88 11.39
CA MET A 1 -7.13 2.33 11.18
C MET A 1 -7.11 3.27 10.00
N LYS A 2 -6.22 4.26 10.00
CA LYS A 2 -6.05 5.22 8.89
C LYS A 2 -4.69 5.02 8.25
N LEU A 3 -4.66 4.86 6.93
CA LEU A 3 -3.44 4.79 6.11
C LEU A 3 -3.34 6.06 5.27
N SER A 4 -2.17 6.69 5.25
CA SER A 4 -1.89 7.81 4.34
C SER A 4 -0.89 7.31 3.29
N ILE A 5 -1.35 7.18 2.04
CA ILE A 5 -0.62 6.53 0.95
C ILE A 5 -0.28 7.56 -0.12
N SER A 6 0.98 7.55 -0.58
CA SER A 6 1.43 8.38 -1.70
C SER A 6 0.78 7.92 -3.01
N ARG A 7 0.17 8.87 -3.73
CA ARG A 7 -0.52 8.66 -5.00
C ARG A 7 0.05 9.59 -6.06
N TYR A 8 0.13 9.07 -7.27
CA TYR A 8 0.49 9.82 -8.46
C TYR A 8 0.11 9.03 -9.71
N ASP A 9 -0.66 9.66 -10.59
CA ASP A 9 -0.97 9.23 -11.95
C ASP A 9 -0.38 10.25 -12.94
N PRO A 10 0.62 9.88 -13.76
CA PRO A 10 1.30 10.81 -14.67
C PRO A 10 0.37 11.40 -15.75
N ASP A 11 -0.75 10.76 -16.06
CA ASP A 11 -1.69 11.23 -17.08
C ASP A 11 -2.72 12.23 -16.53
N ARG A 12 -2.86 12.32 -15.19
CA ARG A 12 -3.93 13.09 -14.54
C ARG A 12 -3.42 14.09 -13.51
N ASP A 13 -2.36 13.75 -12.78
CA ASP A 13 -1.93 14.48 -11.60
C ASP A 13 -0.76 15.42 -11.90
N LYS A 14 -0.88 16.66 -11.42
CA LYS A 14 0.18 17.67 -11.56
C LYS A 14 1.37 17.43 -10.64
N GLN A 15 1.13 16.79 -9.49
CA GLN A 15 2.13 16.50 -8.47
C GLN A 15 1.66 15.34 -7.58
N PRO A 16 2.59 14.61 -6.93
CA PRO A 16 2.21 13.58 -5.96
C PRO A 16 1.40 14.15 -4.80
N TYR A 17 0.48 13.35 -4.27
CA TYR A 17 -0.32 13.70 -3.11
C TYR A 17 -0.45 12.52 -2.15
N LEU A 18 -0.83 12.81 -0.92
CA LEU A 18 -1.22 11.78 0.05
C LEU A 18 -2.73 11.60 0.01
N GLN A 19 -3.17 10.36 -0.12
CA GLN A 19 -4.56 9.98 0.01
C GLN A 19 -4.75 9.15 1.27
N ASP A 20 -5.77 9.52 2.04
CA ASP A 20 -6.14 8.82 3.24
C ASP A 20 -7.15 7.71 2.94
N TYR A 21 -6.91 6.53 3.53
CA TYR A 21 -7.80 5.39 3.48
C TYR A 21 -8.15 4.95 4.88
N GLU A 22 -9.45 4.79 5.14
CA GLU A 22 -9.95 4.21 6.37
C GLU A 22 -10.21 2.73 6.17
N ILE A 23 -9.61 1.91 7.02
CA ILE A 23 -9.79 0.46 6.97
C ILE A 23 -9.84 -0.13 8.36
N GLU A 24 -10.80 -1.01 8.59
CA GLU A 24 -10.89 -1.80 9.81
C GLU A 24 -9.99 -3.01 9.70
N LEU A 25 -9.15 -3.25 10.72
CA LEU A 25 -8.30 -4.44 10.78
C LEU A 25 -9.15 -5.65 11.14
N VAL A 26 -8.92 -6.75 10.42
CA VAL A 26 -9.58 -8.03 10.65
C VAL A 26 -8.55 -9.07 11.12
N PRO A 27 -8.96 -10.18 11.76
CA PRO A 27 -8.03 -11.17 12.31
C PRO A 27 -7.05 -11.80 11.30
N THR A 28 -7.35 -11.70 10.01
CA THR A 28 -6.51 -12.21 8.90
C THR A 28 -5.45 -11.22 8.42
N ASP A 29 -5.44 -9.98 8.91
CA ASP A 29 -4.42 -8.99 8.55
C ASP A 29 -3.18 -9.19 9.42
N HIS A 30 -2.18 -9.92 8.92
CA HIS A 30 -0.95 -10.20 9.65
C HIS A 30 0.21 -9.28 9.21
N MET A 31 0.21 -8.88 7.94
CA MET A 31 1.24 -8.02 7.33
C MET A 31 0.62 -6.78 6.70
N LEU A 32 1.43 -5.74 6.44
CA LEU A 32 0.96 -4.53 5.78
C LEU A 32 0.42 -4.83 4.37
N LEU A 33 1.02 -5.78 3.67
CA LEU A 33 0.59 -6.24 2.36
C LEU A 33 -0.87 -6.73 2.35
N ASP A 34 -1.34 -7.38 3.42
CA ASP A 34 -2.73 -7.85 3.53
C ASP A 34 -3.70 -6.66 3.51
N VAL A 35 -3.37 -5.64 4.30
CA VAL A 35 -4.16 -4.41 4.38
C VAL A 35 -4.13 -3.65 3.06
N LEU A 36 -2.96 -3.52 2.40
CA LEU A 36 -2.83 -2.87 1.08
C LEU A 36 -3.65 -3.58 0.00
N LEU A 37 -3.76 -4.90 0.05
CA LEU A 37 -4.61 -5.66 -0.87
C LEU A 37 -6.08 -5.37 -0.66
N ARG A 38 -6.54 -5.23 0.59
CA ARG A 38 -7.92 -4.85 0.89
C ARG A 38 -8.21 -3.40 0.51
N VAL A 39 -7.28 -2.48 0.73
CA VAL A 39 -7.40 -1.11 0.22
C VAL A 39 -7.52 -1.11 -1.30
N LYS A 40 -6.70 -1.91 -2.01
CA LYS A 40 -6.83 -2.05 -3.48
C LYS A 40 -8.16 -2.67 -3.93
N ALA A 41 -8.77 -3.53 -3.12
CA ALA A 41 -10.10 -4.06 -3.42
C ALA A 41 -11.20 -3.00 -3.29
N GLN A 42 -11.01 -2.00 -2.42
CA GLN A 42 -11.90 -0.83 -2.29
C GLN A 42 -11.62 0.23 -3.35
N ASP A 43 -10.34 0.47 -3.67
CA ASP A 43 -9.85 1.39 -4.71
C ASP A 43 -8.94 0.65 -5.69
N ASN A 44 -9.51 0.25 -6.83
CA ASN A 44 -8.80 -0.53 -7.84
C ASN A 44 -7.65 0.26 -8.53
N THR A 45 -7.62 1.59 -8.39
CA THR A 45 -6.60 2.47 -8.97
C THR A 45 -5.29 2.49 -8.16
N LEU A 46 -5.33 2.03 -6.90
CA LEU A 46 -4.13 1.90 -6.07
C LEU A 46 -3.18 0.87 -6.67
N SER A 47 -1.93 1.28 -6.91
CA SER A 47 -0.92 0.45 -7.57
C SER A 47 0.32 0.30 -6.71
N PHE A 48 0.78 -0.93 -6.53
CA PHE A 48 2.03 -1.30 -5.85
C PHE A 48 2.53 -2.64 -6.38
N ARG A 49 3.82 -2.90 -6.24
CA ARG A 49 4.44 -4.16 -6.67
C ARG A 49 4.32 -5.20 -5.56
N LYS A 50 4.10 -6.46 -5.93
CA LYS A 50 4.14 -7.62 -5.04
C LYS A 50 4.46 -8.89 -5.82
N SER A 51 5.04 -9.88 -5.15
CA SER A 51 5.18 -11.23 -5.72
C SER A 51 5.14 -12.30 -4.63
N CYS A 52 6.27 -12.67 -4.02
CA CYS A 52 6.41 -13.85 -3.14
C CYS A 52 5.59 -13.83 -1.85
N ARG A 53 5.29 -12.63 -1.30
CA ARG A 53 4.60 -12.44 0.01
C ARG A 53 5.32 -13.00 1.25
N GLU A 54 6.57 -13.43 1.12
CA GLU A 54 7.36 -14.06 2.20
C GLU A 54 8.74 -13.39 2.39
N GLY A 55 8.91 -12.19 1.84
CA GLY A 55 10.14 -11.40 2.04
C GLY A 55 11.35 -11.81 1.20
N VAL A 56 11.21 -12.76 0.27
CA VAL A 56 12.34 -13.26 -0.56
C VAL A 56 12.61 -12.39 -1.79
N CYS A 57 11.57 -12.02 -2.54
CA CYS A 57 11.74 -11.38 -3.87
C CYS A 57 11.99 -9.85 -3.85
N GLY A 58 11.82 -9.19 -2.69
CA GLY A 58 11.96 -7.73 -2.57
C GLY A 58 10.97 -6.85 -3.34
N SER A 59 9.96 -7.42 -4.01
CA SER A 59 9.06 -6.66 -4.91
C SER A 59 8.25 -5.57 -4.21
N HIS A 60 7.90 -5.75 -2.94
CA HIS A 60 7.04 -4.86 -2.13
C HIS A 60 7.86 -3.99 -1.17
N ALA A 61 9.09 -3.65 -1.55
CA ALA A 61 9.89 -2.68 -0.82
C ALA A 61 9.27 -1.28 -0.92
N MET A 62 9.05 -0.63 0.23
CA MET A 62 8.50 0.73 0.32
C MET A 62 8.90 1.40 1.64
N ASN A 63 8.65 2.71 1.73
CA ASN A 63 8.82 3.44 2.99
C ASN A 63 7.54 3.31 3.83
N ILE A 64 7.68 2.82 5.06
CA ILE A 64 6.61 2.58 6.01
C ILE A 64 6.94 3.38 7.27
N ASN A 65 6.13 4.40 7.59
CA ASN A 65 6.34 5.27 8.75
C ASN A 65 7.76 5.86 8.84
N GLY A 66 8.33 6.28 7.71
CA GLY A 66 9.66 6.87 7.64
C GLY A 66 10.81 5.88 7.53
N ARG A 67 10.56 4.55 7.60
CA ARG A 67 11.59 3.51 7.50
C ARG A 67 11.33 2.60 6.31
N ASN A 68 12.38 2.25 5.57
CA ASN A 68 12.25 1.32 4.46
C ASN A 68 12.04 -0.10 4.96
N GLY A 69 11.09 -0.82 4.37
CA GLY A 69 10.77 -2.20 4.72
C GLY A 69 10.04 -2.92 3.58
N LEU A 70 9.79 -4.21 3.77
CA LEU A 70 8.91 -4.99 2.91
C LEU A 70 7.52 -5.01 3.55
N ALA A 71 6.50 -4.68 2.76
CA ALA A 71 5.10 -4.71 3.21
C ALA A 71 4.58 -6.13 3.40
#